data_AF-A0A949U4P1-F1
#
_entry.id   AF-A0A949U4P1-F1
#
_cell.length_a   1.000
_cell.length_b   1.000
_cell.length_c   1.000
_cell.angle_alpha   90.00
_cell.angle_beta   90.00
_cell.angle_gamma   90.00
#
_symmetry.space_group_name_H-M   'P 1'
#
loop_
_entity.id
_entity.type
_entity.pdbx_description
1 polymer ?
#
loop_
_entity_poly.entity_id
_entity_poly.type
_entity_poly.pdbx_seq_one_letter_code
_entity_poly.pdbx_strand_id
1 'polypeptide(L)'
;MTTKNAWARALLALLLCALATANAAPPATKRYTLPQHGTLEIAVPADWQDELRPAPDPKLPPTIAFHARQGAPFEILVTPMWPTGANVPAATRDSIRQSVQRAADEAKRDAAESTLALQELAGSSGPGFYFSATDRAPKPGEYKYLTQGMVKTGELLLTFTILTNDGQADVVRNALAALRGATQAR
;
A
#
# COMPACT_ATOMS: atom_id res chain seq x y z
N MET A 1 34.04 57.47 14.50
CA MET A 1 33.56 57.71 15.89
C MET A 1 32.04 57.75 15.82
N THR A 2 31.35 56.66 16.18
CA THR A 2 30.47 56.54 17.38
C THR A 2 29.32 57.55 17.36
N THR A 3 28.02 57.22 17.38
CA THR A 3 27.28 56.27 18.25
C THR A 3 25.82 56.15 17.72
N LYS A 4 25.28 54.94 17.53
CA LYS A 4 24.21 54.27 18.32
C LYS A 4 22.77 54.84 18.25
N ASN A 5 21.88 53.93 17.81
CA ASN A 5 20.52 53.65 18.31
C ASN A 5 19.37 54.56 17.84
N ALA A 6 18.12 54.12 17.71
CA ALA A 6 17.47 52.81 17.59
C ALA A 6 15.97 53.15 17.58
N TRP A 7 15.28 53.08 16.44
CA TRP A 7 13.81 53.14 16.44
C TRP A 7 13.28 52.10 15.47
N ALA A 8 12.96 50.96 16.06
CA ALA A 8 12.32 49.81 15.45
C ALA A 8 11.03 50.23 14.74
N ARG A 9 10.91 49.89 13.45
CA ARG A 9 9.63 49.76 12.77
C ARG A 9 9.50 48.32 12.32
N ALA A 10 8.74 47.58 13.13
CA ALA A 10 8.25 46.26 12.82
C ALA A 10 7.42 46.33 11.53
N LEU A 11 7.87 45.61 10.50
CA LEU A 11 7.03 45.20 9.39
C LEU A 11 7.14 43.68 9.30
N LEU A 12 6.25 43.07 10.08
CA LEU A 12 5.98 41.63 10.10
C LEU A 12 5.31 41.27 8.77
N ALA A 13 6.12 41.00 7.74
CA ALA A 13 5.63 40.35 6.52
C ALA A 13 5.38 38.87 6.87
N LEU A 14 4.18 38.59 7.38
CA LEU A 14 3.62 37.24 7.46
C LEU A 14 3.53 36.68 6.03
N LEU A 15 4.57 35.96 5.61
CA LEU A 15 4.45 34.99 4.54
C LEU A 15 3.41 33.95 4.99
N LEU A 16 2.18 34.11 4.50
CA LEU A 16 1.23 33.03 4.42
C LEU A 16 1.82 31.96 3.49
N CYS A 17 2.60 31.04 4.07
CA CYS A 17 2.76 29.72 3.49
C CYS A 17 1.36 29.08 3.49
N ALA A 18 0.63 29.26 2.39
CA ALA A 18 -0.50 28.41 2.07
C ALA A 18 0.05 27.00 1.88
N LEU A 19 0.14 26.26 2.99
CA LEU A 19 0.25 24.82 2.97
C LEU A 19 -1.01 24.36 2.24
N ALA A 20 -0.88 24.04 0.96
CA ALA A 20 -1.84 23.22 0.27
C ALA A 20 -1.84 21.87 0.98
N THR A 21 -2.63 21.76 2.05
CA THR A 21 -3.02 20.47 2.59
C THR A 21 -3.80 19.82 1.46
N ALA A 22 -3.20 18.86 0.78
CA ALA A 22 -3.95 17.94 -0.06
C ALA A 22 -5.00 17.31 0.86
N ASN A 23 -6.23 17.84 0.80
CA ASN A 23 -7.36 17.28 1.53
C ASN A 23 -7.61 15.91 0.90
N ALA A 24 -7.03 14.87 1.48
CA ALA A 24 -7.36 13.51 1.14
C ALA A 24 -8.88 13.37 1.32
N ALA A 25 -9.58 12.95 0.27
CA ALA A 25 -11.00 12.70 0.36
C ALA A 25 -11.26 11.69 1.49
N PRO A 26 -12.35 11.85 2.28
CA PRO A 26 -12.65 10.91 3.36
C PRO A 26 -12.71 9.49 2.79
N PRO A 27 -12.16 8.49 3.48
CA PRO A 27 -12.07 7.14 2.95
C PRO A 27 -13.47 6.57 2.71
N ALA A 28 -13.65 5.89 1.58
CA ALA A 28 -14.84 5.15 1.24
C ALA A 28 -14.60 3.65 1.47
N THR A 29 -15.52 2.98 2.17
CA THR A 29 -15.46 1.53 2.36
C THR A 29 -15.93 0.81 1.09
N LYS A 30 -15.00 0.11 0.44
CA LYS A 30 -15.26 -0.81 -0.67
C LYS A 30 -15.55 -2.21 -0.13
N ARG A 31 -16.45 -2.95 -0.79
CA ARG A 31 -16.91 -4.27 -0.38
C ARG A 31 -16.81 -5.24 -1.55
N TYR A 32 -16.17 -6.38 -1.32
CA TYR A 32 -15.98 -7.43 -2.32
C TYR A 32 -16.51 -8.75 -1.77
N THR A 33 -17.58 -9.26 -2.37
CA THR A 33 -18.13 -10.57 -2.01
C THR A 33 -17.24 -11.67 -2.53
N LEU A 34 -16.80 -12.54 -1.64
CA LEU A 34 -15.98 -13.70 -1.94
C LEU A 34 -16.88 -14.94 -1.75
N PRO A 35 -17.27 -15.64 -2.83
CA PRO A 35 -18.17 -16.78 -2.72
C PRO A 35 -17.68 -17.78 -1.67
N GLN A 36 -18.53 -18.13 -0.70
CA GLN A 36 -18.24 -19.05 0.42
C GLN A 36 -17.20 -18.54 1.44
N HIS A 37 -16.66 -17.33 1.27
CA HIS A 37 -15.59 -16.76 2.12
C HIS A 37 -15.96 -15.36 2.67
N GLY A 38 -17.24 -15.00 2.67
CA GLY A 38 -17.74 -13.75 3.24
C GLY A 38 -17.49 -12.53 2.35
N THR A 39 -17.32 -11.37 2.97
CA THR A 39 -17.08 -10.09 2.29
C THR A 39 -15.80 -9.46 2.81
N LEU A 40 -14.90 -9.11 1.89
CA LEU A 40 -13.74 -8.28 2.20
C LEU A 40 -14.15 -6.81 2.18
N GLU A 41 -13.94 -6.11 3.28
CA GLU A 41 -14.16 -4.66 3.38
C GLU A 41 -12.81 -3.94 3.48
N ILE A 42 -12.60 -2.92 2.64
CA ILE A 42 -11.38 -2.11 2.64
C ILE A 42 -11.76 -0.64 2.54
N ALA A 43 -11.28 0.18 3.48
CA ALA A 43 -11.42 1.63 3.43
C ALA A 43 -10.27 2.25 2.61
N VAL A 44 -10.58 2.82 1.46
CA VAL A 44 -9.62 3.48 0.56
C VAL A 44 -10.01 4.94 0.31
N PRO A 45 -9.07 5.83 -0.06
CA PRO A 45 -9.42 7.19 -0.50
C PRO A 45 -10.54 7.19 -1.55
N ALA A 46 -11.53 8.07 -1.41
CA ALA A 46 -12.72 8.07 -2.27
C ALA A 46 -12.45 8.44 -3.75
N ASP A 47 -11.31 9.09 -4.00
CA ASP A 47 -10.79 9.41 -5.32
C ASP A 47 -10.06 8.23 -5.98
N TRP A 48 -9.99 7.06 -5.34
CA TRP A 48 -9.52 5.84 -5.98
C TRP A 48 -10.67 5.13 -6.69
N GLN A 49 -10.34 4.50 -7.80
CA GLN A 49 -11.22 3.59 -8.52
C GLN A 49 -10.65 2.18 -8.50
N ASP A 50 -11.53 1.20 -8.59
CA ASP A 50 -11.21 -0.22 -8.47
C ASP A 50 -11.75 -1.01 -9.66
N GLU A 51 -11.04 -2.09 -10.00
CA GLU A 51 -11.49 -3.09 -10.95
C GLU A 51 -11.17 -4.50 -10.42
N LEU A 52 -12.01 -5.48 -10.77
CA LEU A 52 -11.73 -6.89 -10.50
C LEU A 52 -11.09 -7.51 -11.73
N ARG A 53 -9.83 -7.93 -11.58
CA ARG A 53 -9.10 -8.66 -12.61
C ARG A 53 -9.25 -10.16 -12.36
N PRO A 54 -9.77 -10.93 -13.33
CA PRO A 54 -9.89 -12.37 -13.19
C PRO A 54 -8.51 -13.01 -13.07
N ALA A 55 -8.40 -14.02 -12.21
CA ALA A 55 -7.21 -14.86 -12.19
C ALA A 55 -7.16 -15.75 -13.45
N PRO A 56 -5.96 -16.15 -13.91
CA PRO A 56 -5.84 -17.09 -15.03
C PRO A 56 -6.52 -18.44 -14.77
N ASP A 57 -6.50 -18.90 -13.51
CA ASP A 57 -7.25 -20.07 -13.05
C ASP A 57 -8.56 -19.59 -12.39
N PRO A 58 -9.75 -19.99 -12.90
CA PRO A 58 -11.04 -19.60 -12.33
C PRO A 58 -11.28 -20.12 -10.90
N LYS A 59 -10.44 -21.03 -10.40
CA LYS A 59 -10.47 -21.50 -9.00
C LYS A 59 -9.77 -20.54 -8.04
N LEU A 60 -8.99 -19.59 -8.56
CA LEU A 60 -8.31 -18.58 -7.75
C LEU A 60 -9.17 -17.32 -7.60
N PRO A 61 -9.03 -16.59 -6.48
CA PRO A 61 -9.71 -15.32 -6.29
C PRO A 61 -9.31 -14.30 -7.37
N PRO A 62 -10.22 -13.40 -7.77
CA PRO A 62 -9.84 -12.26 -8.59
C PRO A 62 -8.90 -11.32 -7.80
N THR A 63 -8.05 -10.61 -8.53
CA THR A 63 -7.24 -9.52 -7.97
C THR A 63 -8.02 -8.23 -8.06
N ILE A 64 -8.14 -7.53 -6.93
CA ILE A 64 -8.68 -6.17 -6.88
C ILE A 64 -7.54 -5.22 -7.25
N ALA A 65 -7.71 -4.44 -8.31
CA ALA A 65 -6.75 -3.43 -8.72
C ALA A 65 -7.30 -2.03 -8.43
N PHE A 66 -6.62 -1.27 -7.56
CA PHE A 66 -6.92 0.15 -7.32
C PHE A 66 -5.98 1.05 -8.12
N HIS A 67 -6.54 2.13 -8.64
CA HIS A 67 -5.81 3.13 -9.41
C HIS A 67 -6.41 4.53 -9.18
N ALA A 68 -5.64 5.55 -9.57
CA ALA A 68 -6.08 6.93 -9.48
C ALA A 68 -7.31 7.14 -10.38
N ARG A 69 -8.36 7.79 -9.87
CA ARG A 69 -9.46 8.26 -10.73
C ARG A 69 -9.00 9.40 -11.64
N GLN A 70 -8.11 10.26 -11.13
CA GLN A 70 -7.51 11.38 -11.83
C GLN A 70 -6.10 11.62 -11.29
N GLY A 71 -5.24 12.25 -12.09
CA GLY A 71 -3.88 12.63 -11.68
C GLY A 71 -2.83 11.60 -12.05
N ALA A 72 -1.73 11.58 -11.29
CA ALA A 72 -0.59 10.72 -11.58
C ALA A 72 -0.94 9.24 -11.39
N PRO A 73 -0.52 8.35 -12.30
CA PRO A 73 -0.85 6.94 -12.22
C PRO A 73 -0.10 6.27 -11.06
N PHE A 74 -0.82 5.37 -10.39
CA PHE A 74 -0.33 4.36 -9.47
C PHE A 74 -1.15 3.10 -9.69
N GLU A 75 -0.65 1.97 -9.20
CA GLU A 75 -1.37 0.71 -9.26
C GLU A 75 -1.20 -0.06 -7.95
N ILE A 76 -2.31 -0.50 -7.38
CA ILE A 76 -2.31 -1.34 -6.17
C ILE A 76 -3.08 -2.60 -6.49
N LEU A 77 -2.41 -3.73 -6.39
CA LEU A 77 -2.97 -5.05 -6.62
C LEU A 77 -3.18 -5.73 -5.27
N VAL A 78 -4.38 -6.21 -5.01
CA VAL A 78 -4.72 -6.95 -3.79
C VAL A 78 -5.42 -8.25 -4.17
N THR A 79 -4.83 -9.39 -3.84
CA THR A 79 -5.44 -10.71 -4.08
C THR A 79 -5.78 -11.34 -2.73
N PRO A 80 -7.08 -11.52 -2.41
CA PRO A 80 -7.49 -12.17 -1.18
C PRO A 80 -7.37 -13.68 -1.31
N MET A 81 -6.34 -14.28 -0.72
CA MET A 81 -6.12 -15.73 -0.74
C MET A 81 -6.76 -16.42 0.45
N TRP A 82 -7.18 -17.68 0.27
CA TRP A 82 -7.63 -18.56 1.34
C TRP A 82 -7.07 -19.98 1.15
N PRO A 83 -6.97 -20.79 2.21
CA PRO A 83 -6.54 -22.17 2.09
C PRO A 83 -7.47 -22.97 1.19
N THR A 84 -6.96 -23.52 0.08
CA THR A 84 -7.73 -24.41 -0.81
C THR A 84 -7.43 -25.87 -0.46
N GLY A 85 -8.17 -26.42 0.50
CA GLY A 85 -8.12 -27.83 0.89
C GLY A 85 -7.65 -28.08 2.33
N ALA A 86 -8.04 -29.23 2.89
CA ALA A 86 -7.86 -29.57 4.31
C ALA A 86 -6.39 -29.68 4.76
N ASN A 87 -5.45 -29.87 3.82
CA ASN A 87 -4.03 -30.08 4.11
C ASN A 87 -3.17 -28.82 3.88
N VAL A 88 -3.78 -27.68 3.55
CA VAL A 88 -3.02 -26.43 3.39
C VAL A 88 -2.75 -25.84 4.78
N PRO A 89 -1.47 -25.68 5.19
CA PRO A 89 -1.15 -25.10 6.49
C PRO A 89 -1.74 -23.70 6.64
N ALA A 90 -2.20 -23.38 7.85
CA ALA A 90 -2.67 -22.04 8.16
C ALA A 90 -1.56 -21.00 7.94
N ALA A 91 -1.92 -19.80 7.50
CA ALA A 91 -1.01 -18.67 7.41
C ALA A 91 -0.60 -18.22 8.83
N THR A 92 0.57 -18.67 9.27
CA THR A 92 1.21 -18.29 10.55
C THR A 92 2.10 -17.06 10.34
N ARG A 93 2.49 -16.41 11.44
CA ARG A 93 3.43 -15.27 11.38
C ARG A 93 4.71 -15.63 10.64
N ASP A 94 5.30 -16.79 10.95
CA ASP A 94 6.56 -17.22 10.37
C ASP A 94 6.42 -17.62 8.90
N SER A 95 5.32 -18.30 8.53
CA SER A 95 5.09 -18.64 7.12
C SER A 95 4.87 -17.39 6.27
N ILE A 96 4.14 -16.40 6.79
CA ILE A 96 3.93 -15.11 6.12
C ILE A 96 5.27 -14.38 5.99
N ARG A 97 6.04 -14.25 7.07
CA ARG A 97 7.38 -13.61 7.04
C ARG A 97 8.29 -14.29 6.02
N GLN A 98 8.37 -15.61 6.02
CA GLN A 98 9.21 -16.36 5.08
C GLN A 98 8.77 -16.16 3.62
N SER A 99 7.46 -16.07 3.37
CA SER A 99 6.92 -15.86 2.03
C SER A 99 7.25 -14.47 1.50
N VAL A 100 7.12 -13.45 2.36
CA VAL A 100 7.52 -12.07 2.02
C VAL A 100 9.04 -11.95 1.88
N GLN A 101 9.83 -12.68 2.68
CA GLN A 101 11.29 -12.71 2.54
C GLN A 101 11.71 -13.29 1.18
N ARG A 102 11.07 -14.39 0.74
CA ARG A 102 11.33 -14.97 -0.58
C ARG A 102 11.03 -13.97 -1.69
N ALA A 103 9.90 -13.26 -1.62
CA ALA A 103 9.56 -12.22 -2.59
C ALA A 103 10.59 -11.07 -2.59
N ALA A 104 11.09 -10.67 -1.42
CA ALA A 104 12.16 -9.68 -1.32
C ALA A 104 13.47 -10.18 -1.95
N ASP A 105 13.86 -11.44 -1.69
CA ASP A 105 15.07 -12.04 -2.25
C ASP A 105 15.00 -12.14 -3.79
N GLU A 106 13.81 -12.39 -4.34
CA GLU A 106 13.54 -12.38 -5.77
C GLU A 106 13.63 -10.97 -6.36
N ALA A 107 12.97 -9.99 -5.74
CA ALA A 107 12.96 -8.59 -6.19
C ALA A 107 14.35 -7.91 -6.12
N LYS A 108 15.22 -8.38 -5.23
CA LYS A 108 16.57 -7.81 -5.02
C LYS A 108 17.43 -7.78 -6.29
N ARG A 109 17.17 -8.65 -7.27
CA ARG A 109 17.94 -8.70 -8.53
C ARG A 109 17.79 -7.40 -9.33
N ASP A 110 16.59 -6.84 -9.31
CA ASP A 110 16.21 -5.66 -10.09
C ASP A 110 16.17 -4.38 -9.24
N ALA A 111 16.34 -4.51 -7.92
CA ALA A 111 16.32 -3.39 -6.97
C ALA A 111 17.61 -2.57 -6.98
N ALA A 112 17.52 -1.26 -6.72
CA ALA A 112 18.65 -0.37 -6.50
C ALA A 112 19.34 -0.64 -5.15
N GLU A 113 18.57 -1.10 -4.15
CA GLU A 113 19.04 -1.40 -2.81
C GLU A 113 19.84 -2.72 -2.76
N SER A 114 20.87 -2.78 -1.91
CA SER A 114 21.65 -4.01 -1.68
C SER A 114 20.96 -4.98 -0.73
N THR A 115 20.02 -4.51 0.08
CA THR A 115 19.20 -5.29 1.00
C THR A 115 17.77 -4.76 1.01
N LEU A 116 16.80 -5.66 1.08
CA LEU A 116 15.37 -5.32 1.17
C LEU A 116 14.86 -5.80 2.52
N ALA A 117 14.80 -4.88 3.48
CA ALA A 117 14.40 -5.19 4.85
C ALA A 117 12.89 -5.41 4.95
N LEU A 118 12.49 -6.48 5.63
CA LEU A 118 11.09 -6.72 5.95
C LEU A 118 10.61 -5.80 7.08
N GLN A 119 9.49 -5.14 6.83
CA GLN A 119 8.75 -4.32 7.77
C GLN A 119 7.48 -5.05 8.21
N GLU A 120 7.10 -4.86 9.46
CA GLU A 120 5.87 -5.45 10.00
C GLU A 120 4.65 -4.60 9.63
N LEU A 121 3.56 -5.29 9.27
CA LEU A 121 2.25 -4.72 9.02
C LEU A 121 1.23 -5.50 9.86
N ALA A 122 0.97 -5.03 11.08
CA ALA A 122 -0.05 -5.62 11.93
C ALA A 122 -1.44 -5.36 11.35
N GLY A 123 -2.07 -6.36 10.74
CA GLY A 123 -3.44 -6.28 10.23
C GLY A 123 -4.48 -6.32 11.34
N SER A 124 -5.74 -6.05 10.99
CA SER A 124 -6.87 -6.01 11.94
C SER A 124 -7.05 -7.29 12.75
N SER A 125 -6.67 -8.45 12.21
CA SER A 125 -6.89 -9.76 12.82
C SER A 125 -5.65 -10.64 12.85
N GLY A 126 -4.47 -10.14 12.51
CA GLY A 126 -3.28 -10.98 12.43
C GLY A 126 -2.03 -10.32 11.87
N PRO A 127 -0.93 -11.09 11.78
CA PRO A 127 0.35 -10.57 11.34
C PRO A 127 0.35 -10.27 9.83
N GLY A 128 1.27 -9.41 9.45
CA GLY A 128 1.61 -9.11 8.07
C GLY A 128 3.02 -8.58 7.98
N PHE A 129 3.60 -8.69 6.80
CA PHE A 129 4.94 -8.19 6.49
C PHE A 129 4.96 -7.63 5.07
N TYR A 130 5.85 -6.67 4.84
CA TYR A 130 6.11 -6.13 3.51
C TYR A 130 7.56 -5.71 3.38
N PHE A 131 8.00 -5.48 2.15
CA PHE A 131 9.24 -4.77 1.85
C PHE A 131 8.95 -3.70 0.81
N SER A 132 9.87 -2.75 0.65
CA SER A 132 9.85 -1.80 -0.47
C SER A 132 11.16 -1.87 -1.22
N ALA A 133 11.11 -1.66 -2.52
CA ALA A 133 12.25 -1.66 -3.43
C ALA A 133 12.12 -0.53 -4.44
N THR A 134 13.25 -0.02 -4.90
CA THR A 134 13.35 0.92 -6.01
C THR A 134 13.89 0.17 -7.22
N ASP A 135 13.22 0.24 -8.36
CA ASP A 135 13.76 -0.31 -9.61
C ASP A 135 15.08 0.42 -9.95
N ARG A 136 16.15 -0.35 -10.21
CA ARG A 136 17.46 0.20 -10.56
C ARG A 136 17.49 0.82 -11.95
N ALA A 137 16.64 0.38 -12.86
CA ALA A 137 16.61 0.81 -14.25
C ALA A 137 15.17 0.80 -14.83
N PRO A 138 14.23 1.57 -14.25
CA PRO A 138 12.86 1.59 -14.72
C PRO A 138 12.79 2.10 -16.16
N LYS A 139 12.07 1.40 -17.03
CA LYS A 139 11.86 1.88 -18.39
C LYS A 139 10.88 3.06 -18.40
N PRO A 140 10.92 3.93 -19.43
CA PRO A 140 9.93 5.00 -19.57
C PRO A 140 8.50 4.43 -19.53
N GLY A 141 7.68 4.96 -18.62
CA GLY A 141 6.29 4.54 -18.42
C GLY A 141 6.09 3.38 -17.44
N GLU A 142 7.15 2.74 -16.96
CA GLU A 142 7.09 1.76 -15.87
C GLU A 142 7.12 2.45 -14.50
N TYR A 143 6.74 1.72 -13.45
CA TYR A 143 6.77 2.22 -12.08
C TYR A 143 8.16 2.09 -11.46
N LYS A 144 8.64 3.17 -10.84
CA LYS A 144 9.95 3.20 -10.18
C LYS A 144 9.97 2.52 -8.82
N TYR A 145 8.86 2.54 -8.09
CA TYR A 145 8.78 2.06 -6.72
C TYR A 145 7.81 0.91 -6.58
N LEU A 146 8.23 -0.10 -5.83
CA LEU A 146 7.44 -1.26 -5.45
C LEU A 146 7.38 -1.37 -3.93
N THR A 147 6.18 -1.60 -3.40
CA THR A 147 5.96 -2.09 -2.04
C THR A 147 5.11 -3.35 -2.11
N GLN A 148 5.63 -4.47 -1.63
CA GLN A 148 4.98 -5.78 -1.78
C GLN A 148 4.96 -6.52 -0.45
N GLY A 149 3.87 -7.22 -0.18
CA GLY A 149 3.71 -7.90 1.09
C GLY A 149 2.48 -8.77 1.20
N MET A 150 2.24 -9.21 2.43
CA MET A 150 1.11 -10.05 2.80
C MET A 150 0.58 -9.62 4.17
N VAL A 151 -0.74 -9.59 4.35
CA VAL A 151 -1.37 -9.29 5.65
C VAL A 151 -2.60 -10.15 5.89
N LYS A 152 -2.72 -10.69 7.11
CA LYS A 152 -3.84 -11.53 7.51
C LYS A 152 -5.08 -10.69 7.87
N THR A 153 -6.25 -11.11 7.38
CA THR A 153 -7.56 -10.47 7.61
C THR A 153 -8.66 -11.53 7.73
N GLY A 154 -9.14 -11.82 8.94
CA GLY A 154 -9.96 -12.98 9.26
C GLY A 154 -9.27 -14.29 8.86
N GLU A 155 -9.96 -15.07 8.02
CA GLU A 155 -9.45 -16.27 7.35
C GLU A 155 -8.70 -15.96 6.05
N LEU A 156 -8.77 -14.72 5.56
CA LEU A 156 -8.10 -14.31 4.34
C LEU A 156 -6.63 -13.96 4.61
N LEU A 157 -5.79 -14.25 3.63
CA LEU A 157 -4.45 -13.68 3.50
C LEU A 157 -4.45 -12.75 2.29
N LEU A 158 -4.35 -11.45 2.53
CA LEU A 158 -4.25 -10.47 1.45
C LEU A 158 -2.80 -10.43 0.99
N THR A 159 -2.52 -10.86 -0.24
CA THR A 159 -1.25 -10.59 -0.91
C THR A 159 -1.40 -9.27 -1.66
N PHE A 160 -0.38 -8.42 -1.64
CA PHE A 160 -0.49 -7.12 -2.27
C PHE A 160 0.81 -6.64 -2.90
N THR A 161 0.65 -5.82 -3.94
CA THR A 161 1.73 -5.05 -4.60
C THR A 161 1.25 -3.62 -4.80
N ILE A 162 2.07 -2.64 -4.45
CA ILE A 162 1.83 -1.21 -4.62
C ILE A 162 2.93 -0.68 -5.52
N LEU A 163 2.55 -0.12 -6.66
CA LEU A 163 3.44 0.40 -7.69
C LEU A 163 3.22 1.90 -7.81
N THR A 164 4.28 2.67 -7.64
CA THR A 164 4.22 4.14 -7.61
C THR A 164 5.43 4.77 -8.28
N ASN A 165 5.36 6.09 -8.46
CA ASN A 165 6.45 6.92 -8.97
C ASN A 165 6.82 8.05 -7.99
N ASP A 166 7.77 8.89 -8.38
CA ASP A 166 8.23 10.03 -7.58
C ASP A 166 7.06 10.91 -7.10
N GLY A 167 7.14 11.35 -5.84
CA GLY A 167 6.12 12.21 -5.22
C GLY A 167 4.86 11.50 -4.71
N GLN A 168 4.76 10.17 -4.82
CA GLN A 168 3.55 9.42 -4.47
C GLN A 168 3.64 8.64 -3.13
N ALA A 169 4.50 9.09 -2.21
CA ALA A 169 4.64 8.44 -0.89
C ALA A 169 3.31 8.34 -0.11
N ASP A 170 2.40 9.28 -0.34
CA ASP A 170 1.06 9.31 0.28
C ASP A 170 0.17 8.17 -0.23
N VAL A 171 0.32 7.76 -1.49
CA VAL A 171 -0.38 6.58 -2.04
C VAL A 171 0.04 5.33 -1.28
N VAL A 172 1.35 5.14 -1.06
CA VAL A 172 1.87 4.00 -0.30
C VAL A 172 1.37 4.01 1.14
N ARG A 173 1.40 5.16 1.81
CA ARG A 173 0.90 5.28 3.19
C ARG A 173 -0.59 4.96 3.28
N ASN A 174 -1.40 5.48 2.36
CA ASN A 174 -2.84 5.22 2.33
C ASN A 174 -3.15 3.76 2.00
N ALA A 175 -2.39 3.14 1.08
CA ALA A 175 -2.55 1.73 0.74
C ALA A 175 -2.23 0.81 1.94
N LEU A 176 -1.10 1.05 2.62
CA LEU A 176 -0.73 0.29 3.81
C LEU A 176 -1.73 0.51 4.97
N ALA A 177 -2.29 1.71 5.12
CA ALA A 177 -3.34 1.99 6.09
C ALA A 177 -4.65 1.25 5.75
N ALA A 178 -5.04 1.22 4.47
CA ALA A 178 -6.20 0.49 3.99
C ALA A 178 -6.05 -1.02 4.23
N LEU A 179 -4.89 -1.59 3.91
CA LEU A 179 -4.57 -3.00 4.13
C LEU A 179 -4.52 -3.36 5.62
N ARG A 180 -4.01 -2.45 6.46
CA ARG A 180 -4.02 -2.61 7.92
C ARG A 180 -5.46 -2.69 8.46
N GLY A 181 -6.33 -1.81 7.98
CA GLY A 181 -7.71 -1.68 8.43
C GLY A 181 -8.71 -2.60 7.73
N ALA A 182 -8.28 -3.42 6.76
CA ALA A 182 -9.15 -4.34 6.05
C ALA A 182 -9.79 -5.34 7.01
N THR A 183 -11.04 -5.71 6.75
CA THR A 183 -11.79 -6.68 7.57
C THR A 183 -12.49 -7.72 6.68
N GLN A 184 -12.76 -8.89 7.27
CA GLN A 184 -13.61 -9.91 6.65
C GLN A 184 -14.92 -9.99 7.44
N ALA A 185 -16.03 -9.61 6.81
CA ALA A 185 -17.37 -9.81 7.32
C ALA A 185 -17.90 -11.19 6.90
N ARG A 186 -18.59 -11.89 7.80
CA ARG A 186 -19.27 -13.18 7.52
C ARG A 186 -20.77 -13.05 7.62
#